data_AF-A0A814RVG2-F1
#
_entry.id   AF-A0A814RVG2-F1
#
_cell.length_a   1.000
_cell.length_b   1.000
_cell.length_c   1.000
_cell.angle_alpha   90.00
_cell.angle_beta   90.00
_cell.angle_gamma   90.00
#
_symmetry.space_group_name_H-M   'P 1'
#
loop_
_entity.id
_entity.type
_entity.pdbx_description
1 polymer ?
#
loop_
_entity_poly.entity_id
_entity_poly.type
_entity_poly.pdbx_seq_one_letter_code
_entity_poly.pdbx_strand_id
1 'polypeptide(L)'
;MDVIAQLQTTLVKETIGEDATESEIQHALAILRSAHQIYADDEEFQNLSLYVRHNRARLGHLKLANQAPDVQLLDLNNHFHSLLSHCHSPHRPLLIIAGSYT
;
A
#
# COMPACT_ATOMS: atom_id res chain seq x y z
N MET A 1 8.09 13.00 14.71
CA MET A 1 7.54 13.22 13.36
C MET A 1 8.66 12.99 12.36
N ASP A 2 8.35 12.35 11.23
CA ASP A 2 9.32 11.84 10.26
C ASP A 2 9.82 13.01 9.38
N VAL A 3 11.06 13.50 9.62
CA VAL A 3 11.64 14.69 8.96
C VAL A 3 11.55 14.60 7.43
N ILE A 4 11.67 13.39 6.89
CA ILE A 4 11.61 13.17 5.44
C ILE A 4 10.18 13.33 4.89
N ALA A 5 9.15 12.99 5.67
CA ALA A 5 7.77 13.20 5.26
C ALA A 5 7.45 14.71 5.15
N GLN A 6 7.95 15.51 6.09
CA GLN A 6 7.84 16.97 6.02
C GLN A 6 8.56 17.52 4.78
N LEU A 7 9.78 17.05 4.51
CA LEU A 7 10.55 17.50 3.36
C LEU A 7 9.84 17.20 2.02
N GLN A 8 9.28 16.00 1.88
CA GLN A 8 8.49 15.63 0.69
C GLN A 8 7.24 16.50 0.54
N THR A 9 6.52 16.76 1.63
CA THR A 9 5.34 17.62 1.59
C THR A 9 5.70 19.05 1.19
N THR A 10 6.80 19.59 1.71
CA THR A 10 7.29 20.93 1.33
C THR A 10 7.64 20.98 -0.15
N LEU A 11 8.43 20.02 -0.66
CA LEU A 11 8.80 19.95 -2.07
C LEU A 11 7.57 19.86 -2.99
N VAL A 12 6.58 19.04 -2.61
CA VAL A 12 5.34 18.93 -3.38
C VAL A 12 4.64 20.28 -3.43
N LYS A 13 4.44 20.95 -2.28
CA LYS A 13 3.80 22.27 -2.21
C LYS A 13 4.53 23.33 -3.04
N GLU A 14 5.86 23.34 -3.02
CA GLU A 14 6.67 24.24 -3.85
C GLU A 14 6.48 23.98 -5.35
N THR A 15 6.22 22.72 -5.74
CA THR A 15 6.08 22.32 -7.15
C THR A 15 4.68 22.56 -7.70
N ILE A 16 3.63 22.23 -6.94
CA ILE A 16 2.24 22.32 -7.39
C ILE A 16 1.57 23.66 -7.03
N GLY A 17 2.24 24.48 -6.21
CA GLY A 17 1.75 25.78 -5.75
C GLY A 17 1.09 25.71 -4.37
N GLU A 18 1.18 26.81 -3.61
CA GLU A 18 0.64 26.89 -2.24
C GLU A 18 -0.91 26.84 -2.18
N ASP A 19 -1.58 27.11 -3.30
CA ASP A 19 -3.04 27.05 -3.43
C ASP A 19 -3.59 25.63 -3.57
N ALA A 20 -2.71 24.62 -3.66
CA ALA A 20 -3.11 23.23 -3.77
C ALA A 20 -3.85 22.75 -2.52
N THR A 21 -4.96 22.07 -2.75
CA THR A 21 -5.75 21.45 -1.69
C THR A 21 -4.97 20.32 -1.02
N GLU A 22 -5.32 20.00 0.23
CA GLU A 22 -4.73 18.86 0.94
C GLU A 22 -4.90 17.55 0.14
N SER A 23 -6.02 17.38 -0.55
CA SER A 23 -6.27 16.21 -1.40
C SER A 23 -5.27 16.12 -2.57
N GLU A 24 -4.97 17.24 -3.22
CA GLU A 24 -4.01 17.30 -4.33
C GLU A 24 -2.58 17.03 -3.83
N ILE A 25 -2.22 17.57 -2.66
CA ILE A 25 -0.92 17.31 -2.02
C ILE A 25 -0.76 15.81 -1.71
N GLN A 26 -1.79 15.17 -1.12
CA GLN A 26 -1.75 13.74 -0.82
C GLN A 26 -1.67 12.89 -2.11
N HIS A 27 -2.39 13.28 -3.16
CA HIS A 27 -2.33 12.60 -4.44
C HIS A 27 -0.94 12.70 -5.09
N ALA A 28 -0.36 13.90 -5.12
CA ALA A 28 0.99 14.13 -5.64
C ALA A 28 2.05 13.36 -4.84
N LEU A 29 1.94 13.33 -3.51
CA LEU A 29 2.80 12.52 -2.65
C LEU A 29 2.68 11.02 -2.94
N ALA A 30 1.46 10.54 -3.23
CA ALA A 30 1.24 9.14 -3.59
C ALA A 30 1.89 8.79 -4.94
N ILE A 31 1.74 9.66 -5.95
CA ILE A 31 2.40 9.49 -7.26
C ILE A 31 3.92 9.51 -7.09
N LEU A 32 4.46 10.50 -6.39
CA LEU A 32 5.90 10.61 -6.14
C LEU A 32 6.43 9.32 -5.51
N ARG A 33 5.80 8.85 -4.43
CA ARG A 33 6.21 7.62 -3.71
C ARG A 33 6.04 6.32 -4.51
N SER A 34 5.23 6.33 -5.57
CA SER A 34 5.01 5.19 -6.45
C SER A 34 5.68 5.33 -7.81
N ALA A 35 6.45 6.40 -8.06
CA ALA A 35 7.05 6.70 -9.36
C ALA A 35 7.86 5.51 -9.93
N HIS A 36 8.69 4.86 -9.11
CA HIS A 36 9.44 3.64 -9.50
C HIS A 36 8.55 2.47 -9.99
N GLN A 37 7.29 2.38 -9.56
CA GLN A 37 6.37 1.32 -9.98
C GLN A 37 5.60 1.74 -11.22
N ILE A 38 5.23 3.02 -11.30
CA ILE A 38 4.49 3.59 -12.44
C ILE A 38 5.38 3.67 -13.68
N TYR A 39 6.64 4.07 -13.49
CA TYR A 39 7.64 4.23 -14.55
C TYR A 39 8.67 3.10 -14.48
N ALA A 40 8.18 1.87 -14.67
CA ALA A 40 8.98 0.65 -14.60
C ALA A 40 10.15 0.62 -15.61
N ASP A 41 9.94 1.23 -16.78
CA ASP A 41 10.87 1.22 -17.91
C ASP A 41 11.86 2.40 -17.90
N ASP A 42 11.74 3.32 -16.94
CA ASP A 42 12.59 4.51 -16.86
C ASP A 42 13.68 4.33 -15.78
N GLU A 43 14.93 4.27 -16.22
CA GLU A 43 16.10 4.04 -15.37
C GLU A 43 16.30 5.15 -14.32
N GLU A 44 15.91 6.39 -14.61
CA GLU A 44 16.03 7.50 -13.66
C GLU A 44 15.05 7.33 -12.50
N PHE A 45 13.81 6.92 -12.79
CA PHE A 45 12.80 6.64 -11.78
C PHE A 45 13.06 5.34 -10.99
N GLN A 46 13.68 4.33 -11.60
CA GLN A 46 14.08 3.10 -10.90
C GLN A 46 15.15 3.36 -9.83
N ASN A 47 16.08 4.29 -10.10
CA ASN A 47 17.20 4.58 -9.21
C ASN A 47 16.90 5.68 -8.18
N LEU A 48 15.71 6.27 -8.22
CA LEU A 48 15.33 7.37 -7.36
C LEU A 48 15.14 6.89 -5.92
N SER A 49 16.05 7.31 -5.03
CA SER A 49 16.02 6.95 -3.61
C SER A 49 14.96 7.76 -2.86
N LEU A 50 13.69 7.38 -3.01
CA LEU A 50 12.60 7.95 -2.23
C LEU A 50 12.44 7.20 -0.92
N TYR A 51 12.47 7.96 0.18
CA TYR A 51 11.98 7.45 1.45
C TYR A 51 10.46 7.28 1.36
N VAL A 52 10.04 6.09 0.98
CA VAL A 52 8.68 5.61 1.17
C VAL A 52 8.67 5.10 2.60
N ARG A 53 8.02 5.84 3.52
CA ARG A 53 7.80 5.39 4.91
C ARG A 53 7.45 3.93 4.87
N HIS A 54 8.37 3.09 5.36
CA HIS A 54 8.48 1.68 5.00
C HIS A 54 7.14 1.08 4.60
N ASN A 55 7.00 0.74 3.32
CA ASN A 55 5.88 -0.07 2.88
C ASN A 55 5.95 -1.34 3.74
N ARG A 56 5.09 -1.43 4.76
CA ARG A 56 5.09 -2.57 5.69
C ARG A 56 4.70 -3.85 4.97
N ALA A 57 4.11 -3.73 3.77
CA ALA A 57 3.94 -4.80 2.83
C ALA A 57 5.31 -5.18 2.24
N ARG A 58 5.88 -6.27 2.76
CA ARG A 58 6.98 -6.99 2.10
C ARG A 58 6.40 -8.02 1.14
N LEU A 59 7.15 -8.36 0.10
CA LEU A 59 6.81 -9.49 -0.75
C LEU A 59 6.55 -10.73 0.14
N GLY A 60 5.34 -11.26 0.06
CA GLY A 60 4.95 -12.48 0.75
C GLY A 60 5.65 -13.70 0.14
N HIS A 61 5.60 -14.82 0.84
CA HIS A 61 6.24 -16.07 0.40
C HIS A 61 5.28 -16.93 -0.45
N LEU A 62 4.02 -16.50 -0.56
CA LEU A 62 2.96 -17.18 -1.30
C LEU A 62 3.15 -16.96 -2.81
N LYS A 63 3.07 -18.06 -3.55
CA LYS A 63 3.11 -18.11 -5.02
C LYS A 63 1.80 -18.65 -5.56
N LEU A 64 1.59 -18.45 -6.85
CA LEU A 64 0.45 -19.05 -7.57
C LEU A 64 0.44 -20.57 -7.39
N ALA A 65 -0.76 -21.15 -7.30
CA ALA A 65 -1.03 -22.55 -6.97
C ALA A 65 -0.65 -23.01 -5.55
N ASN A 66 -0.12 -22.13 -4.68
CA ASN A 66 -0.06 -22.46 -3.25
C ASN A 66 -1.46 -22.50 -2.65
N GLN A 67 -1.66 -23.44 -1.73
CA GLN A 67 -2.84 -23.42 -0.87
C GLN A 67 -2.78 -22.19 0.03
N ALA A 68 -3.92 -21.51 0.18
CA ALA A 68 -4.01 -20.40 1.12
C ALA A 68 -3.77 -20.93 2.55
N PRO A 69 -2.92 -20.28 3.36
CA PRO A 69 -2.72 -20.69 4.74
C PRO A 69 -4.01 -20.48 5.52
N ASP A 70 -4.39 -21.44 6.37
CA ASP A 70 -5.51 -21.23 7.27
C ASP A 70 -5.07 -20.35 8.45
N VAL A 71 -5.51 -19.10 8.44
CA VAL A 71 -5.17 -18.11 9.46
C VAL A 71 -6.41 -17.73 10.25
N GLN A 72 -6.21 -17.36 11.52
CA GLN A 72 -7.30 -16.86 12.34
C GLN A 72 -7.58 -15.39 12.00
N LEU A 73 -8.85 -15.11 11.71
CA LEU A 73 -9.39 -13.78 11.45
C LEU A 73 -10.20 -13.34 12.66
N LEU A 74 -10.14 -12.04 12.96
CA LEU A 74 -10.98 -11.39 13.96
C LEU A 74 -12.00 -10.51 13.22
N ASP A 75 -13.29 -10.74 13.44
CA ASP A 75 -14.34 -9.90 12.87
C ASP A 75 -14.55 -8.62 13.70
N LEU A 76 -15.38 -7.71 13.17
CA LEU A 76 -15.71 -6.44 13.84
C LEU A 76 -16.51 -6.61 15.14
N ASN A 77 -17.06 -7.80 15.39
CA ASN A 77 -17.80 -8.17 16.59
C ASN A 77 -16.92 -8.90 17.62
N ASN A 78 -15.60 -8.93 17.40
CA ASN A 78 -14.61 -9.66 18.20
C ASN A 78 -14.78 -11.19 18.21
N HIS A 79 -15.40 -11.77 17.18
CA HIS A 79 -15.41 -13.22 17.01
C HIS A 79 -14.24 -13.67 16.14
N PHE A 80 -13.69 -14.82 16.51
CA PHE A 80 -12.62 -15.46 15.77
C PHE A 80 -13.18 -16.45 14.75
N HIS A 81 -12.67 -16.38 13.53
CA HIS A 81 -13.02 -17.29 12.44
C HIS A 81 -11.76 -17.78 11.73
N SER A 82 -11.80 -18.96 11.12
CA SER A 82 -10.72 -19.41 10.22
C SER A 82 -10.88 -18.72 8.85
N LEU A 83 -9.77 -18.48 8.16
CA LEU A 83 -9.82 -17.97 6.80
C LEU A 83 -10.49 -18.99 5.88
N LEU A 84 -10.14 -20.27 6.00
CA LEU A 84 -10.70 -21.30 5.13
C LEU A 84 -12.22 -21.46 5.30
N SER A 85 -12.77 -21.18 6.49
CA SER A 85 -14.24 -21.17 6.69
C SER A 85 -14.97 -20.20 5.74
N HIS A 86 -14.31 -19.11 5.33
CA HIS A 86 -14.82 -18.16 4.34
C HIS A 86 -14.57 -18.61 2.89
N CYS A 87 -13.55 -19.45 2.66
CA CYS A 87 -13.18 -20.00 1.36
C CYS A 87 -14.04 -21.18 0.92
N HIS A 88 -14.75 -21.85 1.82
CA HIS A 88 -15.47 -23.11 1.56
C HIS A 88 -16.74 -23.00 0.69
N SER A 89 -16.99 -21.86 0.04
CA SER A 89 -18.10 -21.76 -0.92
C SER A 89 -17.60 -22.14 -2.33
N PRO A 90 -17.99 -23.32 -2.87
CA PRO A 90 -17.44 -23.86 -4.12
C PRO A 90 -17.74 -23.04 -5.38
N HIS A 91 -18.55 -21.99 -5.26
CA HIS A 91 -18.99 -21.16 -6.39
C HIS A 91 -18.59 -19.69 -6.27
N ARG A 92 -17.78 -19.32 -5.27
CA ARG A 92 -17.43 -17.91 -5.05
C ARG A 92 -15.93 -17.74 -4.83
N PRO A 93 -15.19 -17.12 -5.77
CA PRO A 93 -13.81 -16.73 -5.50
C PRO A 93 -13.80 -15.71 -4.35
N LEU A 94 -12.93 -15.94 -3.37
CA LEU A 94 -12.69 -15.00 -2.27
C LEU A 94 -11.47 -14.15 -2.58
N LEU A 95 -11.64 -12.83 -2.55
CA LEU A 95 -10.54 -11.86 -2.59
C LEU A 95 -10.36 -11.26 -1.19
N ILE A 96 -9.15 -11.34 -0.66
CA ILE A 96 -8.79 -10.70 0.61
C ILE A 96 -7.90 -9.51 0.29
N ILE A 97 -8.33 -8.33 0.71
CA ILE A 97 -7.53 -7.11 0.65
C ILE A 97 -7.21 -6.72 2.08
N ALA A 98 -5.93 -6.81 2.44
CA ALA A 98 -5.44 -6.38 3.74
C ALA A 98 -4.68 -5.06 3.57
N GLY A 99 -5.03 -4.07 4.38
CA GLY A 99 -4.34 -2.79 4.47
C GLY A 99 -4.16 -2.40 5.93
N SER A 100 -3.10 -1.66 6.24
CA SER A 100 -2.94 -1.00 7.53
C SER A 100 -3.32 0.46 7.38
N TYR A 101 -4.26 0.94 8.18
CA TYR A 101 -4.53 2.37 8.34
C TYR A 101 -3.68 2.90 9.49
N THR A 102 -3.01 4.04 9.30
CA THR A 102 -2.29 4.77 10.35
C THR A 102 -2.83 6.17 10.47
#